data_AF-A0AAV0EAI3-F1
#
_entry.id   AF-A0AAV0EAI3-F1
#
_cell.length_a   1.000
_cell.length_b   1.000
_cell.length_c   1.000
_cell.angle_alpha   90.00
_cell.angle_beta   90.00
_cell.angle_gamma   90.00
#
_symmetry.space_group_name_H-M   'P 1'
#
loop_
_entity.id
_entity.type
_entity.pdbx_description
1 polymer ?
#
loop_
_entity_poly.entity_id
_entity_poly.type
_entity_poly.pdbx_seq_one_letter_code
_entity_poly.pdbx_strand_id
1 'polypeptide(L)'
;MRKRLVRKAFEMIQGIALSDNRDDYEKFYENFGKHLKIGCIEDRENHKRIAPLLRFFSSQSEEDMISLDEYVENMKPDQKEIYFIASDSVASAKNTPFLEKLLEKDLEVLFLVDPIDEVAIQNLKSYKEKEFVDISKEDLDLG
;
A
#
# COMPACT_ATOMS: atom_id res chain seq x y z
N MET A 1 -19.71 3.29 -23.15
CA MET A 1 -18.65 2.34 -23.61
C MET A 1 -17.39 2.40 -22.74
N ARG A 2 -16.81 3.59 -22.48
CA ARG A 2 -15.62 3.78 -21.62
C ARG A 2 -15.70 3.13 -20.23
N LYS A 3 -16.74 3.42 -19.43
CA LYS A 3 -16.92 2.83 -18.07
C LYS A 3 -16.89 1.30 -18.05
N ARG A 4 -17.44 0.65 -19.08
CA ARG A 4 -17.44 -0.83 -19.20
C ARG A 4 -16.04 -1.37 -19.47
N LEU A 5 -15.25 -0.69 -20.30
CA LEU A 5 -13.87 -1.10 -20.60
C LEU A 5 -12.97 -0.93 -19.36
N VAL A 6 -13.08 0.20 -18.67
CA VAL A 6 -12.35 0.46 -17.41
C VAL A 6 -12.66 -0.63 -16.37
N ARG A 7 -13.94 -0.96 -16.17
CA ARG A 7 -14.33 -2.02 -15.24
C ARG A 7 -13.72 -3.37 -15.63
N LYS A 8 -13.77 -3.74 -16.92
CA LYS A 8 -13.17 -4.99 -17.42
C LYS A 8 -11.65 -5.01 -17.26
N ALA A 9 -10.98 -3.87 -17.40
CA ALA A 9 -9.55 -3.77 -17.17
C ALA A 9 -9.21 -4.06 -15.70
N PHE A 10 -9.94 -3.47 -14.75
CA PHE A 10 -9.75 -3.79 -13.33
C PHE A 10 -10.05 -5.26 -13.01
N GLU A 11 -11.14 -5.82 -13.55
CA GLU A 11 -11.47 -7.25 -13.39
C GLU A 11 -10.33 -8.15 -13.90
N MET A 12 -9.72 -7.81 -15.04
CA MET A 12 -8.59 -8.54 -15.60
C MET A 12 -7.34 -8.42 -14.72
N ILE A 13 -6.97 -7.22 -14.29
CA ILE A 13 -5.79 -6.98 -13.44
C ILE A 13 -5.96 -7.68 -12.09
N GLN A 14 -7.16 -7.62 -11.51
CA GLN A 14 -7.47 -8.32 -10.27
C GLN A 14 -7.43 -9.85 -10.44
N GLY A 15 -7.84 -10.37 -11.61
CA GLY A 15 -7.68 -11.79 -11.93
C GLY A 15 -6.22 -12.24 -11.96
N ILE A 16 -5.31 -11.40 -12.46
CA ILE A 16 -3.86 -11.67 -12.41
C ILE A 16 -3.38 -11.64 -10.95
N ALA A 17 -3.80 -10.61 -10.19
CA ALA A 17 -3.41 -10.40 -8.80
C ALA A 17 -3.81 -11.54 -7.85
N LEU A 18 -4.93 -12.21 -8.14
CA LEU A 18 -5.49 -13.32 -7.35
C LEU A 18 -5.11 -14.70 -7.90
N SER A 19 -4.32 -14.76 -8.97
CA SER A 19 -3.87 -16.04 -9.51
C SER A 19 -2.80 -16.67 -8.61
N ASP A 20 -2.64 -17.99 -8.69
CA ASP A 20 -1.60 -18.71 -7.94
C ASP A 20 -0.18 -18.35 -8.43
N ASN A 21 -0.05 -17.62 -9.55
CA ASN A 21 1.22 -17.20 -10.12
C ASN A 21 1.57 -15.76 -9.75
N ARG A 22 2.24 -15.60 -8.61
CA ARG A 22 2.66 -14.29 -8.09
C ARG A 22 3.57 -13.52 -9.06
N ASP A 23 4.46 -14.22 -9.77
CA ASP A 23 5.38 -13.63 -10.76
C ASP A 23 4.66 -12.84 -11.86
N ASP A 24 3.46 -13.29 -12.28
CA ASP A 24 2.71 -12.61 -13.33
C ASP A 24 2.23 -11.23 -12.85
N TYR A 25 1.79 -11.14 -11.59
CA TYR A 25 1.38 -9.87 -11.02
C TYR A 25 2.57 -8.97 -10.73
N GLU A 26 3.69 -9.53 -10.27
CA GLU A 26 4.93 -8.77 -10.04
C GLU A 26 5.42 -8.12 -11.34
N LYS A 27 5.46 -8.88 -12.44
CA LYS A 27 5.79 -8.34 -13.77
C LYS A 27 4.81 -7.26 -14.22
N PHE A 28 3.50 -7.47 -14.00
CA PHE A 28 2.52 -6.43 -14.29
C PHE A 28 2.80 -5.16 -13.47
N TYR A 29 3.05 -5.31 -12.17
CA TYR A 29 3.22 -4.19 -11.25
C TYR A 29 4.53 -3.43 -11.51
N GLU A 30 5.62 -4.11 -11.86
CA GLU A 30 6.88 -3.50 -12.29
C GLU A 30 6.67 -2.56 -13.49
N ASN A 31 5.86 -2.98 -14.46
CA ASN A 31 5.63 -2.22 -15.68
C ASN A 31 4.51 -1.16 -15.56
N PHE A 32 3.49 -1.42 -14.74
CA PHE A 32 2.25 -0.63 -14.72
C PHE A 32 1.84 -0.10 -13.34
N GLY A 33 2.51 -0.48 -12.25
CA GLY A 33 2.17 -0.10 -10.88
C GLY A 33 2.12 1.42 -10.68
N LYS A 34 3.02 2.17 -11.31
CA LYS A 34 2.99 3.65 -11.30
C LYS A 34 1.68 4.22 -11.85
N HIS A 35 1.07 3.59 -12.85
CA HIS A 35 -0.22 4.04 -13.40
C HIS A 35 -1.38 3.78 -12.44
N LEU A 36 -1.32 2.72 -11.64
CA LEU A 36 -2.28 2.51 -10.55
C LEU A 36 -2.18 3.61 -9.50
N LYS A 37 -0.95 4.00 -9.12
CA LYS A 37 -0.69 5.10 -8.19
C LYS A 37 -1.21 6.44 -8.72
N ILE A 38 -1.01 6.74 -10.01
CA ILE A 38 -1.62 7.91 -10.68
C ILE A 38 -3.16 7.82 -10.61
N GLY A 39 -3.73 6.62 -10.84
CA GLY A 39 -5.16 6.39 -10.70
C GLY A 39 -5.72 6.71 -9.32
N CYS A 40 -4.94 6.54 -8.25
CA CYS A 40 -5.32 6.96 -6.90
C CYS A 40 -5.42 8.49 -6.75
N ILE A 41 -4.70 9.24 -7.57
CA ILE A 41 -4.67 10.71 -7.53
C ILE A 41 -5.82 11.27 -8.39
N GLU A 42 -6.03 10.68 -9.57
CA GLU A 42 -6.91 11.23 -10.61
C GLU A 42 -8.32 10.59 -10.65
N ASP A 43 -8.50 9.33 -10.21
CA ASP A 43 -9.72 8.54 -10.41
C ASP A 43 -10.38 8.09 -9.09
N ARG A 44 -10.92 9.08 -8.37
CA ARG A 44 -11.65 8.87 -7.10
C ARG A 44 -12.82 7.90 -7.20
N GLU A 45 -13.50 7.82 -8.35
CA GLU A 45 -14.62 6.89 -8.55
C GLU A 45 -14.19 5.42 -8.49
N ASN A 46 -12.91 5.13 -8.77
CA ASN A 46 -12.37 3.78 -8.83
C ASN A 46 -11.38 3.42 -7.72
N HIS A 47 -11.23 4.23 -6.67
CA HIS A 47 -10.37 3.91 -5.51
C HIS A 47 -10.61 2.50 -4.95
N LYS A 48 -11.87 2.08 -4.82
CA LYS A 48 -12.23 0.73 -4.32
C LYS A 48 -11.72 -0.42 -5.21
N ARG A 49 -11.42 -0.16 -6.48
CA ARG A 49 -10.85 -1.13 -7.43
C ARG A 49 -9.34 -1.00 -7.57
N ILE A 50 -8.81 0.21 -7.37
CA ILE A 50 -7.38 0.49 -7.52
C ILE A 50 -6.60 0.09 -6.26
N ALA A 51 -7.10 0.44 -5.07
CA ALA A 51 -6.36 0.22 -3.82
C ALA A 51 -5.93 -1.24 -3.58
N PRO A 52 -6.76 -2.28 -3.83
CA PRO A 52 -6.33 -3.68 -3.67
C PRO A 52 -5.21 -4.12 -4.63
N LEU A 53 -5.00 -3.35 -5.70
CA LEU A 53 -3.98 -3.62 -6.72
C LEU A 53 -2.62 -3.00 -6.36
N LEU A 54 -2.57 -2.14 -5.34
CA LEU A 54 -1.31 -1.55 -4.89
C LEU A 54 -0.44 -2.59 -4.20
N ARG A 55 0.87 -2.40 -4.31
CA ARG A 55 1.91 -3.21 -3.67
C ARG A 55 2.98 -2.29 -3.07
N PHE A 56 3.44 -2.65 -1.88
CA PHE A 56 4.42 -1.91 -1.10
C PHE A 56 5.34 -2.88 -0.39
N PHE A 57 6.59 -2.49 -0.14
CA PHE A 57 7.39 -3.18 0.86
C PHE A 57 6.85 -2.87 2.26
N SER A 58 7.20 -3.68 3.24
CA SER A 58 6.85 -3.43 4.63
C SER A 58 7.97 -3.85 5.58
N SER A 59 7.84 -3.49 6.84
CA SER A 59 8.74 -3.93 7.90
C SER A 59 8.72 -5.45 8.17
N GLN A 60 7.75 -6.17 7.60
CA GLN A 60 7.67 -7.63 7.67
C GLN A 60 7.97 -8.30 6.32
N SER A 61 8.03 -7.53 5.22
CA SER A 61 8.32 -8.01 3.88
C SER A 61 9.16 -6.98 3.12
N GLU A 62 10.47 -7.13 3.25
CA GLU A 62 11.45 -6.14 2.76
C GLU A 62 12.00 -6.47 1.37
N GLU A 63 11.96 -7.75 1.00
CA GLU A 63 12.44 -8.27 -0.29
C GLU A 63 11.30 -8.39 -1.30
N ASP A 64 10.08 -8.62 -0.81
CA ASP A 64 8.87 -8.79 -1.61
C ASP A 64 7.85 -7.72 -1.25
N MET A 65 7.06 -7.27 -2.23
CA MET A 65 6.00 -6.31 -1.95
C MET A 65 4.70 -7.01 -1.56
N ILE A 66 4.01 -6.51 -0.54
CA ILE A 66 2.70 -6.97 -0.10
C ILE A 66 1.57 -6.05 -0.59
N SER A 67 0.38 -6.60 -0.69
CA SER A 67 -0.88 -5.89 -0.89
C SER A 67 -1.37 -5.24 0.40
N LEU A 68 -2.31 -4.30 0.26
CA LEU A 68 -3.04 -3.76 1.41
C LEU A 68 -3.96 -4.81 2.06
N ASP A 69 -4.35 -5.86 1.32
CA ASP A 69 -5.11 -6.98 1.89
C ASP A 69 -4.25 -7.81 2.84
N GLU A 70 -3.04 -8.19 2.40
CA GLU A 70 -2.05 -8.88 3.22
C GLU A 70 -1.71 -8.07 4.48
N TYR A 71 -1.48 -6.76 4.37
CA TYR A 71 -1.27 -5.90 5.54
C TYR A 71 -2.45 -5.97 6.52
N VAL A 72 -3.69 -5.84 6.02
CA VAL A 72 -4.89 -5.88 6.87
C VAL A 72 -5.08 -7.23 7.55
N GLU A 73 -4.70 -8.32 6.91
CA GLU A 73 -4.73 -9.67 7.48
C GLU A 73 -3.69 -9.85 8.60
N ASN A 74 -2.55 -9.16 8.50
CA ASN A 74 -1.49 -9.15 9.52
C ASN A 74 -1.74 -8.17 10.67
N MET A 75 -2.74 -7.29 10.56
CA MET A 75 -3.04 -6.30 11.60
C MET A 75 -3.38 -6.96 12.94
N LYS A 76 -2.96 -6.31 14.02
CA LYS A 76 -3.39 -6.71 15.37
C LYS A 76 -4.90 -6.50 15.55
N PRO A 77 -5.57 -7.30 16.41
CA PRO A 77 -7.02 -7.21 16.60
C PRO A 77 -7.55 -5.80 16.93
N ASP A 78 -6.79 -5.02 17.70
CA ASP A 78 -7.19 -3.68 18.15
C ASP A 78 -6.62 -2.54 17.28
N GLN A 79 -5.83 -2.86 16.25
CA GLN A 79 -5.22 -1.87 15.37
C GLN A 79 -6.26 -1.24 14.44
N LYS A 80 -6.29 0.09 14.36
CA LYS A 80 -7.29 0.84 13.57
C LYS A 80 -6.68 1.57 12.37
N GLU A 81 -5.37 1.68 12.34
CA GLU A 81 -4.62 2.46 11.36
C GLU A 81 -3.68 1.57 10.55
N ILE A 82 -3.44 1.97 9.30
CA ILE A 82 -2.36 1.42 8.45
C ILE A 82 -1.18 2.37 8.58
N TYR A 83 -0.10 1.90 9.17
CA TYR A 83 1.10 2.70 9.38
C TYR A 83 2.00 2.68 8.14
N PHE A 84 2.55 3.83 7.79
CA PHE A 84 3.52 3.94 6.69
C PHE A 84 4.64 4.92 7.01
N ILE A 85 5.74 4.81 6.27
CA ILE A 85 6.77 5.84 6.19
C ILE A 85 7.20 6.07 4.73
N ALA A 86 7.37 7.34 4.34
CA ALA A 86 8.00 7.71 3.09
C ALA A 86 9.52 7.80 3.24
N SER A 87 10.25 7.20 2.31
CA SER A 87 11.72 7.20 2.32
C SER A 87 12.28 6.99 0.91
N ASP A 88 13.56 7.29 0.69
CA ASP A 88 14.20 7.15 -0.63
C ASP A 88 14.47 5.68 -1.03
N SER A 89 14.43 4.75 -0.06
CA SER A 89 14.69 3.33 -0.28
C SER A 89 14.17 2.48 0.89
N VAL A 90 14.07 1.17 0.67
CA VAL A 90 13.78 0.21 1.76
C VAL A 90 14.86 0.29 2.85
N ALA A 91 16.14 0.40 2.46
CA ALA A 91 17.25 0.50 3.39
C ALA A 91 17.14 1.74 4.31
N SER A 92 16.75 2.90 3.78
CA SER A 92 16.56 4.10 4.58
C SER A 92 15.28 4.03 5.44
N ALA A 93 14.20 3.44 4.92
CA ALA A 93 12.97 3.22 5.69
C ALA A 93 13.21 2.33 6.92
N LYS A 94 14.04 1.28 6.79
CA LYS A 94 14.39 0.38 7.90
C LYS A 94 15.21 1.02 9.01
N ASN A 95 16.07 1.98 8.67
CA ASN A 95 17.04 2.56 9.60
C ASN A 95 16.52 3.85 10.26
N THR A 96 15.21 4.08 10.22
CA THR A 96 14.59 5.26 10.80
C THR A 96 14.30 5.06 12.29
N PRO A 97 14.54 6.06 13.16
CA PRO A 97 14.24 5.95 14.59
C PRO A 97 12.74 5.85 14.88
N PHE A 98 11.89 6.27 13.93
CA PHE A 98 10.43 6.18 14.08
C PHE A 98 9.94 4.72 14.08
N LEU A 99 10.60 3.84 13.31
CA LEU A 99 10.16 2.46 13.10
C LEU A 99 10.32 1.60 14.36
N GLU A 100 11.38 1.81 15.14
CA GLU A 100 11.72 1.00 16.32
C GLU A 100 10.52 0.86 17.28
N LYS A 101 9.82 1.95 17.57
CA LYS A 101 8.66 1.97 18.48
C LYS A 101 7.48 1.14 17.96
N LEU A 102 7.27 1.09 16.64
CA LEU A 102 6.18 0.29 16.06
C LEU A 102 6.54 -1.19 16.11
N LEU A 103 7.79 -1.54 15.83
CA LEU A 103 8.26 -2.91 15.88
C LEU A 103 8.22 -3.50 17.30
N GLU A 104 8.53 -2.71 18.34
CA GLU A 104 8.35 -3.12 19.73
C GLU A 104 6.89 -3.45 20.08
N LYS A 105 5.96 -2.72 19.47
CA LYS A 105 4.52 -2.99 19.54
C LYS A 105 4.06 -4.00 18.49
N ASP A 106 4.97 -4.57 17.68
CA ASP A 106 4.72 -5.53 16.61
C ASP A 106 3.62 -5.03 15.63
N LEU A 107 3.66 -3.73 15.34
CA LEU A 107 2.84 -3.05 14.35
C LEU A 107 3.62 -2.99 13.03
N GLU A 108 3.04 -3.58 11.99
CA GLU A 108 3.63 -3.55 10.65
C GLU A 108 3.60 -2.13 10.07
N VAL A 109 4.65 -1.74 9.34
CA VAL A 109 4.77 -0.43 8.69
C VAL A 109 5.03 -0.61 7.20
N LEU A 110 4.21 0.01 6.35
CA LEU A 110 4.44 0.07 4.90
C LEU A 110 5.58 1.04 4.56
N PHE A 111 6.45 0.65 3.64
CA PHE A 111 7.54 1.47 3.14
C PHE A 111 7.17 2.05 1.78
N LEU A 112 6.96 3.36 1.76
CA LEU A 112 6.68 4.13 0.56
C LEU A 112 8.00 4.64 -0.03
N VAL A 113 8.50 3.92 -1.03
CA VAL A 113 9.85 4.12 -1.59
C VAL A 113 9.86 4.73 -2.99
N ASP A 114 8.67 4.99 -3.57
CA ASP A 114 8.51 5.78 -4.78
C ASP A 114 7.96 7.17 -4.42
N PRO A 115 8.49 8.28 -4.97
CA PRO A 115 7.98 9.62 -4.72
C PRO A 115 6.47 9.81 -4.94
N ILE A 116 5.83 9.00 -5.80
CA ILE A 116 4.38 9.08 -6.03
C ILE A 116 3.54 8.40 -4.94
N ASP A 117 4.14 7.53 -4.12
CA ASP A 117 3.43 6.72 -3.13
C ASP A 117 2.71 7.57 -2.10
N GLU A 118 3.39 8.56 -1.52
CA GLU A 118 2.82 9.41 -0.49
C GLU A 118 1.58 10.15 -1.02
N VAL A 119 1.67 10.72 -2.22
CA VAL A 119 0.57 11.44 -2.85
C VAL A 119 -0.58 10.49 -3.19
N ALA A 120 -0.29 9.27 -3.63
CA ALA A 120 -1.30 8.26 -3.94
C ALA A 120 -2.07 7.84 -2.68
N ILE A 121 -1.36 7.51 -1.60
CA ILE A 121 -1.96 7.08 -0.33
C ILE A 121 -2.76 8.20 0.33
N GLN A 122 -2.24 9.43 0.34
CA GLN A 122 -2.97 10.59 0.87
C GLN A 122 -4.28 10.85 0.12
N ASN A 123 -4.33 10.58 -1.20
CA ASN A 123 -5.58 10.68 -1.96
C ASN A 123 -6.55 9.52 -1.67
N LEU A 124 -6.06 8.30 -1.39
CA LEU A 124 -6.91 7.18 -0.98
C LEU A 124 -7.57 7.43 0.39
N LYS A 125 -6.89 8.13 1.30
CA LYS A 125 -7.27 8.43 2.70
C LYS A 125 -7.37 7.21 3.62
N SER A 126 -8.04 6.16 3.18
CA SER A 126 -8.25 4.93 3.96
C SER A 126 -8.37 3.71 3.07
N TYR A 127 -8.15 2.53 3.65
CA TYR A 127 -8.40 1.23 3.05
C TYR A 127 -9.16 0.34 4.03
N LYS A 128 -10.28 -0.27 3.59
CA LYS A 128 -11.17 -1.07 4.46
C LYS A 128 -11.48 -0.39 5.81
N GLU A 129 -11.80 0.91 5.76
CA GLU A 129 -12.11 1.74 6.93
C GLU A 129 -10.93 1.99 7.90
N LYS A 130 -9.70 1.64 7.50
CA LYS A 130 -8.46 1.94 8.23
C LYS A 130 -7.76 3.13 7.59
N GLU A 131 -7.49 4.18 8.36
CA GLU A 131 -6.81 5.38 7.86
C GLU A 131 -5.30 5.13 7.73
N PHE A 132 -4.67 5.80 6.76
CA PHE A 132 -3.23 5.77 6.61
C PHE A 132 -2.55 6.79 7.51
N VAL A 133 -1.60 6.34 8.33
CA VAL A 133 -0.91 7.18 9.30
C VAL A 133 0.59 7.14 9.06
N ASP A 134 1.16 8.33 8.87
CA ASP A 134 2.60 8.54 8.72
C ASP A 134 3.27 8.46 10.10
N ILE A 135 4.20 7.51 10.26
CA ILE A 135 4.88 7.29 11.53
C ILE A 135 5.95 8.34 11.85
N SER A 136 6.33 9.19 10.89
CA SER A 136 7.31 10.27 11.08
C SER A 136 6.71 11.51 11.74
N LYS A 137 5.38 11.57 11.89
CA LYS A 137 4.69 12.69 12.54
C LYS A 137 4.99 12.72 14.03
N GLU A 138 5.31 13.91 14.53
CA GLU A 138 5.69 14.13 15.94
C GLU A 138 4.57 13.79 16.94
N ASP A 139 3.31 13.87 16.52
CA ASP A 139 2.11 13.63 17.32
C ASP A 139 1.51 12.22 17.14
N LEU A 140 2.29 11.26 16.65
CA LEU A 140 1.85 9.87 16.50
C LEU A 140 1.47 9.26 17.86
N ASP A 141 0.17 9.14 18.08
CA ASP A 141 -0.41 8.40 19.19
C ASP A 141 -0.58 6.92 18.79
N LEU A 142 -0.02 6.02 19.59
CA LEU A 142 -0.02 4.58 19.35
C LEU A 142 -0.91 3.81 20.34
N GLY A 143 -1.74 4.53 21.10
CA GLY A 143 -2.56 3.96 22.16
C GLY A 143 -1.76 3.54 23.39
#